data_AF-A0A3D1RAS0-F1
#
_entry.id   AF-A0A3D1RAS0-F1
#
_cell.length_a   1.000
_cell.length_b   1.000
_cell.length_c   1.000
_cell.angle_alpha   90.00
_cell.angle_beta   90.00
_cell.angle_gamma   90.00
#
_symmetry.space_group_name_H-M   'P 1'
#
loop_
_entity.id
_entity.type
_entity.pdbx_description
1 polymer ?
#
loop_
_entity_poly.entity_id
_entity_poly.type
_entity_poly.pdbx_seq_one_letter_code
_entity_poly.pdbx_strand_id
1 'polypeptide(L)'
;MAAEPIPISDWLLERYALEELPADKAAEIARRVESDPALAARLQALRDSDREVLAQYPAPQMAERIGRRAASPRRPAWPLPALLAAPALAVAAALLLLVRAPGDLAPTDLAPAVATDEPQTDRVKGLTPRLLAFRMHEGQSEPVYESQPLSAGEVVQLHYVAAGRAFGAIVSIDGGGAVTLHWPERPSRPTQLEPKGQVSLPHAFELDAAPGFERFFLVTAPEPISAERVVEAARALAAGPGARTEPLHLPATWEQSSLCLRKDTK
;
A
#
# COMPACT_ATOMS: atom_id res chain seq x y z
N MET A 1 37.23 10.84 18.79
CA MET A 1 36.70 10.67 17.42
C MET A 1 35.22 10.94 17.48
N ALA A 2 34.76 12.10 17.00
CA ALA A 2 33.34 12.43 17.01
C ALA A 2 32.66 11.62 15.89
N ALA A 3 31.56 10.92 16.21
CA ALA A 3 30.77 10.21 15.22
C ALA A 3 30.32 11.20 14.14
N GLU A 4 30.49 10.85 12.86
CA GLU A 4 29.95 11.64 11.78
C GLU A 4 28.43 11.73 11.94
N PRO A 5 27.88 12.95 12.02
CA PRO A 5 26.47 13.11 12.31
C PRO A 5 25.63 12.64 11.12
N ILE A 6 24.64 11.79 11.40
CA ILE A 6 23.75 11.15 10.42
C ILE A 6 23.17 12.22 9.47
N PRO A 7 23.19 11.98 8.14
CA PRO A 7 22.63 12.92 7.17
C PRO A 7 21.11 13.07 7.39
N ILE A 8 20.63 14.32 7.40
CA ILE A 8 19.20 14.61 7.52
C ILE A 8 18.50 14.30 6.19
N SER A 9 17.52 13.40 6.24
CA SER A 9 16.70 13.01 5.09
C SER A 9 15.73 14.11 4.67
N ASP A 10 15.34 14.11 3.39
CA ASP A 10 14.41 15.12 2.84
C ASP A 10 13.04 15.07 3.53
N TRP A 11 12.52 13.87 3.78
CA TRP A 11 11.28 13.70 4.53
C TRP A 11 11.30 14.35 5.93
N LEU A 12 12.45 14.29 6.63
CA LEU A 12 12.57 14.87 7.96
C LEU A 12 12.63 16.42 7.89
N LEU A 13 13.23 16.97 6.82
CA LEU A 13 13.20 18.42 6.53
C LEU A 13 11.79 18.90 6.17
N GLU A 14 11.03 18.10 5.45
CA GLU A 14 9.65 18.41 5.07
C GLU A 14 8.73 18.45 6.29
N ARG A 15 8.79 17.44 7.16
CA ARG A 15 8.06 17.47 8.43
C ARG A 15 8.49 18.63 9.33
N TYR A 16 9.77 19.01 9.31
CA TYR A 16 10.24 20.21 10.00
C TYR A 16 9.64 21.49 9.41
N ALA A 17 9.61 21.60 8.07
CA ALA A 17 9.04 22.76 7.37
C ALA A 17 7.53 22.93 7.63
N LEU A 18 6.81 21.82 7.79
CA LEU A 18 5.38 21.77 8.11
C LEU A 18 5.06 21.86 9.62
N GLU A 19 6.07 22.04 10.47
CA GLU A 19 5.93 22.09 11.94
C GLU A 19 5.34 20.81 12.56
N GLU A 20 5.50 19.65 11.91
CA GLU A 20 4.94 18.35 12.32
C GLU A 20 5.91 17.50 13.16
N LEU A 21 6.99 18.10 13.65
CA LEU A 21 7.99 17.42 14.47
C LEU A 21 7.81 17.73 15.97
N PRO A 22 8.08 16.74 16.85
CA PRO A 22 8.26 16.98 18.27
C PRO A 22 9.27 18.10 18.55
N ALA A 23 9.04 18.89 19.61
CA ALA A 23 9.81 20.11 19.89
C ALA A 23 11.31 19.87 20.08
N ASP A 24 11.70 18.74 20.65
CA ASP A 24 13.08 18.29 20.81
C ASP A 24 13.76 18.04 19.46
N LYS A 25 13.05 17.37 18.54
CA LYS A 25 13.52 17.08 17.17
C LYS A 25 13.58 18.33 16.30
N ALA A 26 12.58 19.20 16.40
CA ALA A 26 12.58 20.48 15.70
C ALA A 26 13.76 21.37 16.13
N ALA A 27 14.08 21.41 17.43
CA ALA A 27 15.22 22.15 17.95
C ALA A 27 16.56 21.57 17.49
N GLU A 28 16.66 20.23 17.36
CA GLU A 28 17.83 19.56 16.80
C GLU A 28 18.10 19.95 15.34
N ILE A 29 17.05 19.91 14.51
CA ILE A 29 17.15 20.29 13.10
C ILE A 29 17.43 21.78 12.94
N ALA A 30 16.81 22.64 13.76
CA ALA A 30 17.07 24.08 13.73
C ALA A 30 18.57 24.41 13.92
N ARG A 31 19.21 23.81 14.93
CA ARG A 31 20.66 23.96 15.18
C ARG A 31 21.51 23.46 14.01
N ARG A 32 21.05 22.41 13.33
CA ARG A 32 21.76 21.82 12.19
C ARG A 32 21.64 22.67 10.93
N VAL A 33 20.45 23.23 10.68
CA VAL A 33 20.19 24.18 9.60
C VAL A 33 21.03 25.45 9.79
N GLU A 34 21.19 25.92 11.02
CA GLU A 34 22.03 27.10 11.33
C GLU A 34 23.52 26.86 11.06
N SER A 35 23.99 25.62 11.22
CA SER A 35 25.40 25.25 11.06
C SER A 35 25.77 24.69 9.68
N ASP A 36 24.78 24.32 8.85
CA ASP A 36 24.98 23.72 7.53
C ASP A 36 24.28 24.55 6.42
N PRO A 37 25.04 25.36 5.66
CA PRO A 37 24.51 26.15 4.56
C PRO A 37 23.83 25.33 3.45
N ALA A 38 24.29 24.09 3.20
CA ALA A 38 23.69 23.23 2.19
C ALA A 38 22.32 22.72 2.65
N LEU A 39 22.20 22.41 3.94
CA LEU A 39 20.92 22.04 4.55
C LEU A 39 19.93 23.22 4.58
N ALA A 40 20.42 24.42 4.88
CA ALA A 40 19.61 25.64 4.81
C ALA A 40 19.09 25.91 3.39
N ALA A 41 19.94 25.72 2.37
CA ALA A 41 19.52 25.83 0.98
C ALA A 41 18.45 24.80 0.59
N ARG A 42 18.58 23.55 1.06
CA ARG A 42 17.57 22.50 0.84
C ARG A 42 16.23 22.85 1.49
N LEU A 43 16.23 23.33 2.73
CA LEU A 43 15.02 23.76 3.42
C LEU A 43 14.35 24.94 2.70
N GLN A 44 15.14 25.89 2.20
CA GLN A 44 14.60 27.03 1.46
C GLN A 44 13.97 26.59 0.13
N ALA A 45 14.63 25.71 -0.61
CA ALA A 45 14.09 25.16 -1.86
C ALA A 45 12.74 24.45 -1.64
N LEU A 46 12.60 23.71 -0.54
CA LEU A 46 11.34 23.07 -0.17
C LEU A 46 10.22 24.09 0.11
N ARG A 47 10.52 25.13 0.90
CA ARG A 47 9.58 26.23 1.20
C ARG A 47 9.15 27.01 -0.04
N ASP A 48 10.05 27.16 -1.00
CA ASP A 48 9.75 27.84 -2.25
C ASP A 48 8.86 26.98 -3.16
N SER A 49 9.12 25.67 -3.21
CA SER A 49 8.24 24.69 -3.87
C SER A 49 6.83 24.69 -3.26
N ASP A 50 6.71 24.66 -1.93
CA ASP A 50 5.40 24.71 -1.26
C ASP A 50 4.63 25.99 -1.61
N ARG A 51 5.32 27.12 -1.67
CA ARG A 51 4.72 28.40 -2.07
C ARG A 51 4.24 28.37 -3.51
N GLU A 52 5.00 27.76 -4.42
CA GLU A 52 4.61 27.58 -5.82
C GLU A 52 3.34 26.71 -5.94
N VAL A 53 3.30 25.58 -5.24
CA VAL A 53 2.13 24.68 -5.21
C VAL A 53 0.90 25.39 -4.65
N LEU A 54 1.03 26.11 -3.54
CA LEU A 54 -0.08 26.85 -2.92
C LEU A 54 -0.55 28.04 -3.78
N ALA A 55 0.34 28.65 -4.55
CA ALA A 55 -0.02 29.68 -5.52
C ALA A 55 -0.76 29.09 -6.73
N GLN A 56 -0.34 27.92 -7.21
CA GLN A 56 -0.99 27.21 -8.32
C GLN A 56 -2.35 26.63 -7.92
N TYR A 57 -2.50 26.19 -6.66
CA TYR A 57 -3.72 25.59 -6.13
C TYR A 57 -4.22 26.31 -4.87
N PRO A 58 -4.81 27.51 -5.00
CA PRO A 58 -5.28 28.27 -3.85
C PRO A 58 -6.37 27.51 -3.07
N ALA A 59 -6.18 27.40 -1.75
CA ALA A 59 -7.10 26.68 -0.87
C ALA A 59 -8.58 27.10 -1.00
N PRO A 60 -8.93 28.40 -1.17
CA PRO A 60 -10.33 28.79 -1.37
C PRO A 60 -10.95 28.18 -2.63
N GLN A 61 -10.19 28.10 -3.73
CA GLN A 61 -10.68 27.51 -4.98
C GLN A 61 -10.86 25.99 -4.85
N MET A 62 -9.96 25.33 -4.11
CA MET A 62 -10.08 23.89 -3.84
C MET A 62 -11.27 23.59 -2.93
N ALA A 63 -11.46 24.39 -1.87
CA ALA A 63 -12.59 24.28 -0.95
C ALA A 63 -13.92 24.45 -1.69
N GLU A 64 -14.02 25.38 -2.63
CA GLU A 64 -15.22 25.57 -3.45
C GLU A 64 -15.50 24.36 -4.35
N ARG A 65 -14.47 23.78 -4.99
CA ARG A 65 -14.60 22.55 -5.80
C ARG A 65 -15.04 21.35 -4.96
N ILE A 66 -14.47 21.20 -3.77
CA ILE A 66 -14.85 20.14 -2.81
C ILE A 66 -16.30 20.34 -2.37
N GLY A 67 -16.67 21.58 -2.01
CA GLY A 67 -18.04 21.94 -1.63
C GLY A 67 -19.06 21.64 -2.73
N ARG A 68 -18.76 21.97 -3.99
CA ARG A 68 -19.63 21.66 -5.15
C ARG A 68 -19.79 20.14 -5.38
N ARG A 69 -18.74 19.34 -5.13
CA ARG A 69 -18.82 17.87 -5.20
C ARG A 69 -19.62 17.30 -4.03
N ALA A 70 -19.43 17.81 -2.82
CA ALA A 70 -20.17 17.39 -1.63
C ALA A 70 -21.65 17.77 -1.69
N ALA A 71 -21.97 18.92 -2.28
CA ALA A 71 -23.34 19.42 -2.45
C ALA A 71 -24.07 18.80 -3.66
N SER A 72 -23.37 18.08 -4.54
CA SER A 72 -24.02 17.34 -5.62
C SER A 72 -24.71 16.11 -5.01
N PRO A 73 -26.05 16.00 -5.04
CA PRO A 73 -26.73 14.83 -4.53
C PRO A 73 -26.23 13.60 -5.29
N ARG A 74 -25.64 12.64 -4.57
CA ARG A 74 -25.41 11.30 -5.08
C ARG A 74 -26.75 10.79 -5.59
N ARG A 75 -26.95 10.75 -6.91
CA ARG A 75 -28.16 10.15 -7.49
C ARG A 75 -28.21 8.70 -7.05
N PRO A 76 -29.20 8.26 -6.26
CA PRO A 76 -29.36 6.85 -5.97
C PRO A 76 -29.81 6.18 -7.27
N ALA A 77 -28.91 5.40 -7.87
CA ALA A 77 -29.22 4.56 -9.01
C ALA A 77 -29.87 3.25 -8.51
N TRP A 78 -31.10 3.34 -7.99
CA TRP A 78 -32.16 2.32 -8.06
C TRP A 78 -33.39 2.75 -7.23
N PRO A 79 -34.63 2.66 -7.76
CA PRO A 79 -35.82 2.57 -6.93
C PRO A 79 -36.17 1.08 -6.74
N LEU A 80 -36.01 0.55 -5.54
CA LEU A 80 -36.70 -0.68 -5.14
C LEU A 80 -37.66 -0.34 -3.98
N PRO A 81 -38.92 -0.81 -4.04
CA PRO A 81 -39.91 -0.48 -3.03
C PRO A 81 -39.58 -1.15 -1.70
N ALA A 82 -39.49 -0.33 -0.66
CA ALA A 82 -39.37 -0.72 0.74
C ALA A 82 -40.68 -1.32 1.23
N LEU A 83 -40.85 -2.63 1.03
CA LEU A 83 -41.78 -3.43 1.81
C LEU A 83 -41.29 -4.87 1.74
N LEU A 84 -40.61 -5.34 2.80
CA LEU A 84 -40.72 -6.68 3.38
C LEU A 84 -39.63 -6.87 4.46
N ALA A 85 -40.12 -6.97 5.70
CA ALA A 85 -39.62 -7.82 6.79
C ALA A 85 -38.29 -7.48 7.51
N ALA A 86 -38.41 -6.78 8.63
CA ALA A 86 -37.84 -7.26 9.90
C ALA A 86 -38.85 -8.25 10.54
N PRO A 87 -38.50 -9.15 11.50
CA PRO A 87 -37.28 -9.17 12.32
C PRO A 87 -36.61 -10.56 12.47
N ALA A 88 -35.28 -10.62 12.47
CA ALA A 88 -34.51 -11.79 12.92
C ALA A 88 -33.59 -11.38 14.09
N LEU A 89 -34.20 -11.02 15.21
CA LEU A 89 -33.55 -10.72 16.48
C LEU A 89 -33.97 -11.80 17.49
N ALA A 90 -33.51 -13.04 17.35
CA ALA A 90 -33.84 -14.14 18.28
C ALA A 90 -32.92 -15.38 18.25
N VAL A 91 -31.66 -15.30 17.82
CA VAL A 91 -30.72 -16.46 17.87
C VAL A 91 -29.36 -16.08 18.45
N ALA A 92 -29.36 -15.35 19.56
CA ALA A 92 -28.13 -14.99 20.29
C ALA A 92 -28.06 -15.58 21.73
N ALA A 93 -29.03 -16.40 22.15
CA ALA A 93 -29.12 -16.88 23.53
C ALA A 93 -28.99 -18.41 23.71
N ALA A 94 -28.81 -19.20 22.64
CA ALA A 94 -28.88 -20.67 22.72
C ALA A 94 -27.54 -21.43 22.63
N LEU A 95 -26.40 -20.75 22.50
CA LEU A 95 -25.10 -21.41 22.35
C LEU A 95 -24.16 -21.27 23.57
N LEU A 96 -24.64 -20.72 24.69
CA LEU A 96 -23.81 -20.47 25.87
C LEU A 96 -23.84 -21.58 26.94
N LEU A 97 -24.46 -22.74 26.66
CA LEU A 97 -24.82 -23.71 27.73
C LEU A 97 -24.36 -25.16 27.55
N LEU A 98 -23.53 -25.48 26.56
CA LEU A 98 -22.98 -26.84 26.44
C LEU A 98 -21.46 -26.81 26.46
N VAL A 99 -20.90 -27.70 27.30
CA VAL A 99 -19.48 -27.97 27.56
C VAL A 99 -18.90 -27.23 28.79
N ARG A 100 -19.40 -27.65 29.95
CA ARG A 100 -18.54 -27.92 31.10
C ARG A 100 -18.52 -29.42 31.37
N ALA A 101 -17.33 -30.03 31.32
CA ALA A 101 -16.90 -31.16 32.16
C ALA A 101 -15.43 -31.55 31.86
N PRO A 102 -14.69 -32.13 32.82
CA PRO A 102 -13.27 -31.85 33.07
C PRO A 102 -12.33 -33.03 32.79
N GLY A 103 -11.02 -32.78 32.80
CA GLY A 103 -9.99 -33.82 32.79
C GLY A 103 -8.59 -33.26 33.05
N ASP A 104 -8.07 -33.55 34.23
CA ASP A 104 -6.73 -33.23 34.75
C ASP A 104 -5.59 -33.68 33.83
N LEU A 105 -4.47 -32.92 33.80
CA LEU A 105 -3.11 -33.41 34.07
C LEU A 105 -2.17 -32.22 34.41
N ALA A 106 -1.19 -32.52 35.26
CA ALA A 106 -0.35 -31.67 36.11
C ALA A 106 0.65 -30.72 35.40
N PRO A 107 1.25 -29.76 36.15
CA PRO A 107 2.17 -28.75 35.61
C PRO A 107 3.60 -29.30 35.52
N THR A 108 4.33 -28.91 34.48
CA THR A 108 5.79 -29.07 34.41
C THR A 108 6.37 -27.76 33.89
N ASP A 109 7.06 -27.05 34.79
CA ASP A 109 8.01 -26.00 34.47
C ASP A 109 8.99 -26.44 33.39
N LEU A 110 9.43 -25.52 32.53
CA LEU A 110 10.84 -25.29 32.18
C LEU A 110 10.98 -24.16 31.12
N ALA A 111 11.50 -23.01 31.60
CA ALA A 111 12.35 -22.02 30.94
C ALA A 111 11.90 -21.22 29.68
N PRO A 112 12.19 -19.89 29.63
CA PRO A 112 11.94 -19.06 28.47
C PRO A 112 13.08 -19.20 27.44
N ALA A 113 12.79 -19.71 26.26
CA ALA A 113 13.69 -19.59 25.12
C ALA A 113 13.49 -18.22 24.47
N VAL A 114 14.41 -17.30 24.77
CA VAL A 114 14.64 -16.07 24.01
C VAL A 114 15.06 -16.47 22.60
N ALA A 115 14.12 -16.41 21.65
CA ALA A 115 14.45 -16.47 20.24
C ALA A 115 14.79 -15.04 19.78
N THR A 116 16.09 -14.75 19.74
CA THR A 116 16.66 -13.69 18.93
C THR A 116 16.35 -13.99 17.46
N ASP A 117 15.39 -13.26 16.88
CA ASP A 117 15.18 -13.26 15.44
C ASP A 117 16.11 -12.21 14.84
N GLU A 118 17.25 -12.68 14.36
CA GLU A 118 18.19 -11.87 13.59
C GLU A 118 17.61 -11.56 12.21
N PRO A 119 17.82 -10.35 11.66
CA PRO A 119 17.35 -10.00 10.34
C PRO A 119 18.09 -10.85 9.30
N GLN A 120 17.38 -11.80 8.69
CA GLN A 120 17.83 -12.49 7.48
C GLN A 120 18.03 -11.46 6.37
N THR A 121 19.27 -11.01 6.27
CA THR A 121 19.82 -10.37 5.08
C THR A 121 19.93 -11.43 4.00
N ASP A 122 18.84 -11.60 3.26
CA ASP A 122 18.76 -12.54 2.15
C ASP A 122 19.81 -12.23 1.08
N ARG A 123 20.86 -13.04 1.12
CA ARG A 123 21.92 -13.17 0.12
C ARG A 123 21.35 -13.46 -1.27
N VAL A 124 21.64 -12.54 -2.18
CA VAL A 124 21.96 -12.70 -3.62
C VAL A 124 21.93 -14.17 -4.12
N LYS A 125 20.76 -14.62 -4.58
CA LYS A 125 20.58 -15.74 -5.51
C LYS A 125 19.49 -15.32 -6.50
N GLY A 126 19.77 -15.49 -7.80
CA GLY A 126 18.91 -15.21 -8.96
C GLY A 126 17.63 -14.43 -8.68
N LEU A 127 17.70 -13.09 -8.72
CA LEU A 127 16.52 -12.27 -8.50
C LEU A 127 15.50 -12.56 -9.61
N THR A 128 14.28 -12.89 -9.23
CA THR A 128 13.11 -12.91 -10.11
C THR A 128 12.32 -11.63 -9.90
N PRO A 129 11.66 -11.09 -10.94
CA PRO A 129 10.77 -9.95 -10.76
C PRO A 129 9.70 -10.27 -9.73
N ARG A 130 9.48 -9.37 -8.77
CA ARG A 130 8.50 -9.57 -7.70
C ARG A 130 7.98 -8.27 -7.12
N LEU A 131 6.83 -8.38 -6.47
CA LEU A 131 6.21 -7.32 -5.68
C LEU A 131 6.47 -7.55 -4.19
N LEU A 132 6.55 -6.44 -3.45
CA LEU A 132 6.64 -6.39 -1.99
C LEU A 132 5.59 -5.39 -1.51
N ALA A 133 4.91 -5.70 -0.41
CA ALA A 133 3.96 -4.80 0.23
C ALA A 133 4.46 -4.41 1.61
N PHE A 134 4.23 -3.15 1.96
CA PHE A 134 4.52 -2.62 3.28
C PHE A 134 3.29 -1.91 3.80
N ARG A 135 2.88 -2.19 5.04
CA ARG A 135 1.83 -1.47 5.73
C ARG A 135 2.43 -0.22 6.35
N MET A 136 1.77 0.91 6.14
CA MET A 136 2.14 2.20 6.72
C MET A 136 1.33 2.43 8.01
N HIS A 137 2.01 2.78 9.10
CA HIS A 137 1.38 3.17 10.36
C HIS A 137 2.19 4.29 11.02
N GLU A 138 1.60 5.47 11.27
CA GLU A 138 2.21 6.59 12.05
C GLU A 138 3.74 6.77 11.86
N GLY A 139 4.21 6.80 10.60
CA GLY A 139 5.62 7.01 10.27
C GLY A 139 6.51 5.75 10.28
N GLN A 140 5.93 4.57 10.52
CA GLN A 140 6.56 3.27 10.41
C GLN A 140 6.08 2.52 9.15
N SER A 141 6.97 1.71 8.59
CA SER A 141 6.72 0.86 7.43
C SER A 141 7.07 -0.57 7.79
N GLU A 142 6.06 -1.44 7.80
CA GLU A 142 6.21 -2.85 8.17
C GLU A 142 5.94 -3.75 6.96
N PRO A 143 6.79 -4.76 6.67
CA PRO A 143 6.52 -5.66 5.56
C PRO A 143 5.26 -6.49 5.81
N VAL A 144 4.43 -6.61 4.77
CA VAL A 144 3.22 -7.45 4.77
C VAL A 144 3.48 -8.71 3.96
N TYR A 145 3.08 -9.84 4.53
CA TYR A 145 3.15 -11.16 3.89
C TYR A 145 1.75 -11.68 3.56
N GLU A 146 1.61 -12.52 2.52
CA GLU A 146 0.31 -13.04 2.07
C GLU A 146 -0.49 -13.81 3.15
N SER A 147 0.19 -14.31 4.17
CA SER A 147 -0.42 -15.00 5.32
C SER A 147 -1.13 -14.06 6.29
N GLN A 148 -0.81 -12.76 6.26
CA GLN A 148 -1.32 -11.78 7.20
C GLN A 148 -2.57 -11.10 6.63
N PRO A 149 -3.70 -11.10 7.37
CA PRO A 149 -4.87 -10.34 6.97
C PRO A 149 -4.63 -8.85 7.20
N LEU A 150 -5.18 -8.03 6.31
CA LEU A 150 -5.24 -6.58 6.42
C LEU A 150 -6.71 -6.13 6.56
N SER A 151 -6.91 -5.05 7.30
CA SER A 151 -8.21 -4.42 7.48
C SER A 151 -8.46 -3.32 6.43
N ALA A 152 -9.72 -3.09 6.11
CA ALA A 152 -10.10 -1.92 5.33
C ALA A 152 -9.65 -0.62 6.03
N GLY A 153 -9.17 0.34 5.25
CA GLY A 153 -8.57 1.59 5.73
C GLY A 153 -7.07 1.52 6.03
N GLU A 154 -6.46 0.32 6.04
CA GLU A 154 -5.00 0.22 6.13
C GLU A 154 -4.35 0.72 4.83
N VAL A 155 -3.29 1.50 4.98
CA VAL A 155 -2.52 2.06 3.86
C VAL A 155 -1.33 1.14 3.56
N VAL A 156 -1.23 0.69 2.32
CA VAL A 156 -0.19 -0.21 1.83
C VAL A 156 0.65 0.51 0.78
N GLN A 157 1.97 0.53 0.98
CA GLN A 157 2.94 0.95 -0.01
C GLN A 157 3.45 -0.28 -0.77
N LEU A 158 3.32 -0.25 -2.09
CA LEU A 158 3.89 -1.29 -2.96
C LEU A 158 5.29 -0.91 -3.41
N HIS A 159 6.12 -1.93 -3.50
CA HIS A 159 7.43 -1.87 -4.13
C HIS A 159 7.56 -3.00 -5.15
N TYR A 160 8.42 -2.80 -6.14
CA TYR A 160 8.84 -3.86 -7.06
C TYR A 160 10.35 -4.04 -7.05
N VAL A 161 10.77 -5.25 -7.40
CA VAL A 161 12.15 -5.54 -7.80
C VAL A 161 12.09 -5.98 -9.26
N ALA A 162 12.72 -5.22 -10.17
CA ALA A 162 12.67 -5.49 -11.61
C ALA A 162 13.55 -6.67 -12.02
N ALA A 163 14.57 -7.00 -11.22
CA ALA A 163 15.45 -8.15 -11.43
C ALA A 163 16.06 -8.23 -12.85
N GLY A 164 16.43 -7.08 -13.42
CA GLY A 164 17.02 -6.99 -14.76
C GLY A 164 16.02 -6.93 -15.92
N ARG A 165 14.70 -6.90 -15.65
CA ARG A 165 13.68 -6.63 -16.68
C ARG A 165 13.53 -5.12 -16.91
N ALA A 166 13.55 -4.72 -18.17
CA ALA A 166 13.52 -3.30 -18.55
C ALA A 166 12.11 -2.71 -18.62
N PHE A 167 11.10 -3.56 -18.86
CA PHE A 167 9.72 -3.12 -19.05
C PHE A 167 8.76 -3.94 -18.19
N GLY A 168 7.72 -3.28 -17.69
CA GLY A 168 6.65 -3.93 -16.94
C GLY A 168 5.48 -3.03 -16.59
N ALA A 169 4.40 -3.67 -16.17
CA ALA A 169 3.16 -3.04 -15.72
C ALA A 169 2.69 -3.72 -14.43
N ILE A 170 2.07 -2.95 -13.55
CA ILE A 170 1.56 -3.41 -12.26
C ILE A 170 0.08 -3.10 -12.19
N VAL A 171 -0.73 -4.15 -12.01
CA VAL A 171 -2.19 -4.06 -11.89
C VAL A 171 -2.66 -4.82 -10.65
N SER A 172 -3.81 -4.46 -10.11
CA SER A 172 -4.48 -5.24 -9.07
C SER A 172 -5.89 -5.63 -9.47
N ILE A 173 -6.36 -6.71 -8.85
CA ILE A 173 -7.74 -7.18 -8.88
C ILE A 173 -8.21 -7.30 -7.42
N ASP A 174 -9.29 -6.61 -7.06
CA ASP A 174 -9.92 -6.77 -5.76
C ASP A 174 -10.94 -7.93 -5.76
N GLY A 175 -11.40 -8.34 -4.58
CA GLY A 175 -12.43 -9.38 -4.48
C GLY A 175 -13.83 -8.97 -4.92
N GLY A 176 -14.06 -7.69 -5.25
CA GLY A 176 -15.24 -7.20 -5.97
C GLY A 176 -15.11 -7.27 -7.49
N GLY A 177 -13.93 -7.63 -8.01
CA GLY A 177 -13.61 -7.68 -9.43
C GLY A 177 -13.19 -6.34 -10.04
N ALA A 178 -12.93 -5.31 -9.23
CA ALA A 178 -12.39 -4.05 -9.74
C ALA A 178 -10.91 -4.22 -10.12
N VAL A 179 -10.51 -3.57 -11.21
CA VAL A 179 -9.14 -3.63 -11.73
C VAL A 179 -8.52 -2.24 -11.67
N THR A 180 -7.38 -2.15 -10.99
CA THR A 180 -6.63 -0.89 -10.82
C THR A 180 -5.25 -1.01 -11.47
N LEU A 181 -4.86 0.00 -12.24
CA LEU A 181 -3.49 0.13 -12.78
C LEU A 181 -2.65 0.96 -11.80
N HIS A 182 -1.57 0.37 -11.30
CA HIS A 182 -0.64 1.02 -10.36
C HIS A 182 0.62 1.51 -11.06
N TRP A 183 1.06 0.82 -12.13
CA TRP A 183 2.17 1.25 -12.97
C TRP A 183 1.97 0.80 -14.42
N PRO A 184 2.24 1.67 -15.42
CA PRO A 184 2.54 3.10 -15.29
C PRO A 184 1.29 3.90 -14.88
N GLU A 185 1.39 5.23 -14.67
CA GLU A 185 0.28 6.00 -14.06
C GLU A 185 -0.99 6.01 -14.92
N ARG A 186 -0.86 5.76 -16.22
CA ARG A 186 -1.97 5.61 -17.17
C ARG A 186 -1.54 4.63 -18.27
N PRO A 187 -2.48 3.93 -18.94
CA PRO A 187 -2.13 2.92 -19.93
C PRO A 187 -1.20 3.43 -21.05
N SER A 188 -1.39 4.66 -21.50
CA SER A 188 -0.61 5.27 -22.59
C SER A 188 0.80 5.72 -22.21
N ARG A 189 1.22 5.55 -20.94
CA ARG A 189 2.55 5.95 -20.47
C ARG A 189 3.59 4.87 -20.75
N PRO A 190 4.89 5.23 -20.85
CA PRO A 190 5.95 4.23 -20.99
C PRO A 190 5.98 3.24 -19.84
N THR A 191 6.19 1.96 -20.14
CA THR A 191 6.22 0.87 -19.17
C THR A 191 7.63 0.57 -18.65
N GLN A 192 8.56 1.54 -18.73
CA GLN A 192 9.95 1.32 -18.34
C GLN A 192 10.05 1.12 -16.82
N LEU A 193 10.80 0.12 -16.39
CA LEU A 193 11.10 -0.12 -14.98
C LEU A 193 12.46 0.47 -14.62
N GLU A 194 12.60 0.93 -13.38
CA GLU A 194 13.89 1.33 -12.86
C GLU A 194 14.76 0.08 -12.62
N PRO A 195 16.01 0.04 -13.12
CA PRO A 195 16.89 -1.11 -12.97
C PRO A 195 17.53 -1.20 -11.57
N LYS A 196 17.07 -0.37 -10.63
CA LYS A 196 17.56 -0.32 -9.25
C LYS A 196 16.95 -1.48 -8.45
N GLY A 197 17.48 -1.74 -7.25
CA GLY A 197 17.08 -2.86 -6.40
C GLY A 197 15.58 -2.91 -6.08
N GLN A 198 15.19 -2.46 -4.89
CA GLN A 198 13.78 -2.30 -4.53
C GLN A 198 13.34 -0.87 -4.86
N VAL A 199 12.25 -0.74 -5.62
CA VAL A 199 11.72 0.55 -6.08
C VAL A 199 10.31 0.72 -5.54
N SER A 200 10.07 1.84 -4.83
CA SER A 200 8.74 2.20 -4.35
C SER A 200 7.88 2.69 -5.51
N LEU A 201 6.61 2.29 -5.54
CA LEU A 201 5.64 2.94 -6.43
C LEU A 201 5.35 4.38 -5.96
N PRO A 202 4.94 5.29 -6.87
CA PRO A 202 4.74 6.71 -6.53
C PRO A 202 3.64 6.97 -5.50
N HIS A 203 2.71 6.04 -5.33
CA HIS A 203 1.55 6.19 -4.46
C HIS A 203 1.36 4.97 -3.57
N ALA A 204 1.06 5.24 -2.30
CA ALA A 204 0.48 4.25 -1.40
C ALA A 204 -1.01 4.10 -1.70
N PHE A 205 -1.56 2.92 -1.40
CA PHE A 205 -2.96 2.58 -1.64
C PHE A 205 -3.66 2.25 -0.33
N GLU A 206 -4.80 2.89 -0.08
CA GLU A 206 -5.68 2.54 1.05
C GLU A 206 -6.56 1.34 0.65
N LEU A 207 -6.52 0.27 1.44
CA LEU A 207 -7.37 -0.89 1.19
C LEU A 207 -8.83 -0.53 1.39
N ASP A 208 -9.62 -0.75 0.36
CA ASP A 208 -11.07 -0.60 0.43
C ASP A 208 -11.73 -1.76 1.20
N ALA A 209 -13.05 -1.65 1.36
CA ALA A 209 -13.88 -2.68 1.96
C ALA A 209 -14.28 -3.79 0.96
N ALA A 210 -13.59 -3.94 -0.17
CA ALA A 210 -13.87 -5.06 -1.08
C ALA A 210 -13.56 -6.39 -0.36
N PRO A 211 -14.42 -7.41 -0.53
CA PRO A 211 -14.34 -8.60 0.30
C PRO A 211 -13.10 -9.46 -0.03
N GLY A 212 -12.51 -10.06 0.99
CA GLY A 212 -11.65 -11.24 0.87
C GLY A 212 -10.21 -11.01 0.43
N PHE A 213 -9.95 -10.30 -0.68
CA PHE A 213 -8.57 -10.14 -1.17
C PHE A 213 -8.34 -8.87 -2.02
N GLU A 214 -7.06 -8.54 -2.16
CA GLU A 214 -6.50 -7.67 -3.19
C GLU A 214 -5.29 -8.41 -3.79
N ARG A 215 -5.32 -8.70 -5.09
CA ARG A 215 -4.22 -9.42 -5.76
C ARG A 215 -3.53 -8.52 -6.76
N PHE A 216 -2.26 -8.29 -6.53
CA PHE A 216 -1.39 -7.49 -7.40
C PHE A 216 -0.63 -8.40 -8.34
N PHE A 217 -0.40 -7.94 -9.56
CA PHE A 217 0.39 -8.60 -10.58
C PHE A 217 1.48 -7.66 -11.06
N LEU A 218 2.71 -8.15 -11.14
CA LEU A 218 3.80 -7.52 -11.87
C LEU A 218 4.04 -8.33 -13.14
N VAL A 219 3.76 -7.72 -14.28
CA VAL A 219 4.03 -8.27 -15.61
C VAL A 219 5.30 -7.61 -16.14
N THR A 220 6.24 -8.39 -16.66
CA THR A 220 7.51 -7.89 -17.19
C THR A 220 7.88 -8.54 -18.52
N ALA A 221 8.68 -7.83 -19.31
CA ALA A 221 9.18 -8.33 -20.60
C ALA A 221 10.54 -7.69 -20.96
N PRO A 222 11.30 -8.28 -21.89
CA PRO A 222 12.53 -7.69 -22.42
C PRO A 222 12.29 -6.48 -23.34
N GLU A 223 11.09 -6.36 -23.91
CA GLU A 223 10.68 -5.29 -24.83
C GLU A 223 9.50 -4.48 -24.25
N PRO A 224 9.25 -3.24 -24.73
CA PRO A 224 8.09 -2.46 -24.30
C PRO A 224 6.78 -3.25 -24.42
N ILE A 225 5.95 -3.17 -23.37
CA ILE A 225 4.64 -3.86 -23.33
C ILE A 225 3.51 -2.84 -23.36
N SER A 226 2.33 -3.28 -23.80
CA SER A 226 1.10 -2.47 -23.69
C SER A 226 0.48 -2.67 -22.32
N ALA A 227 0.39 -1.60 -21.53
CA ALA A 227 -0.32 -1.61 -20.26
C ALA A 227 -1.83 -1.82 -20.47
N GLU A 228 -2.41 -1.34 -21.58
CA GLU A 228 -3.81 -1.59 -21.95
C GLU A 228 -4.09 -3.09 -22.04
N ARG A 229 -3.24 -3.86 -22.73
CA ARG A 229 -3.39 -5.31 -22.85
C ARG A 229 -3.31 -6.01 -21.49
N VAL A 230 -2.46 -5.54 -20.58
CA VAL A 230 -2.37 -6.08 -19.21
C VAL A 230 -3.67 -5.80 -18.44
N VAL A 231 -4.20 -4.58 -18.54
CA VAL A 231 -5.47 -4.19 -17.90
C VAL A 231 -6.65 -4.98 -18.48
N GLU A 232 -6.70 -5.18 -19.79
CA GLU A 232 -7.74 -6.00 -20.45
C GLU A 232 -7.68 -7.46 -19.98
N ALA A 233 -6.49 -8.05 -19.89
CA ALA A 233 -6.32 -9.40 -19.37
C ALA A 233 -6.75 -9.50 -17.89
N ALA A 234 -6.45 -8.50 -17.08
CA ALA A 234 -6.87 -8.45 -15.69
C ALA A 234 -8.40 -8.34 -15.55
N ARG A 235 -9.05 -7.53 -16.40
CA ARG A 235 -10.52 -7.43 -16.43
C ARG A 235 -11.18 -8.73 -16.86
N ALA A 236 -10.63 -9.41 -17.87
CA ALA A 236 -11.12 -10.71 -18.30
C ALA A 236 -11.00 -11.75 -17.18
N LEU A 237 -9.87 -11.76 -16.45
CA LEU A 237 -9.67 -12.64 -15.30
C LEU A 237 -10.61 -12.30 -14.13
N ALA A 238 -10.79 -11.01 -13.83
CA ALA A 238 -11.68 -10.53 -12.76
C ALA A 238 -13.16 -10.88 -12.99
N ALA A 239 -13.58 -11.01 -14.25
CA ALA A 239 -14.93 -11.45 -14.61
C ALA A 239 -15.15 -12.96 -14.42
N GLY A 240 -14.08 -13.74 -14.24
CA GLY A 240 -14.13 -15.19 -14.04
C GLY A 240 -13.92 -15.59 -12.57
N PRO A 241 -14.17 -16.88 -12.24
CA PRO A 241 -13.95 -17.39 -10.88
C PRO A 241 -12.46 -17.49 -10.49
N GLY A 242 -11.55 -17.37 -11.46
CA GLY A 242 -10.11 -17.53 -11.30
C GLY A 242 -9.36 -16.33 -10.73
N ALA A 243 -10.03 -15.19 -10.47
CA ALA A 243 -9.39 -13.92 -10.07
C ALA A 243 -8.33 -14.06 -8.96
N ARG A 244 -8.61 -14.91 -7.97
CA ARG A 244 -7.73 -15.12 -6.82
C ARG A 244 -6.51 -16.01 -7.10
N THR A 245 -6.57 -16.93 -8.07
CA THR A 245 -5.59 -18.02 -8.21
C THR A 245 -4.96 -18.13 -9.59
N GLU A 246 -5.70 -17.86 -10.66
CA GLU A 246 -5.23 -18.07 -12.03
C GLU A 246 -4.30 -16.94 -12.50
N PRO A 247 -3.35 -17.23 -13.39
CA PRO A 247 -2.50 -16.20 -13.99
C PRO A 247 -3.28 -15.33 -14.99
N LEU A 248 -2.76 -14.15 -15.29
CA LEU A 248 -3.25 -13.33 -16.40
C LEU A 248 -2.96 -14.04 -17.73
N HIS A 249 -3.97 -14.12 -18.60
CA HIS A 249 -3.81 -14.65 -19.95
C HIS A 249 -3.08 -13.63 -20.84
N LEU A 250 -1.76 -13.77 -20.91
CA LEU A 250 -0.83 -12.85 -21.59
C LEU A 250 0.10 -13.62 -22.54
N PRO A 251 0.79 -12.92 -23.47
CA PRO A 251 1.79 -13.56 -24.33
C PRO A 251 2.83 -14.35 -23.52
N ALA A 252 3.20 -15.54 -24.01
CA ALA A 252 4.15 -16.42 -23.32
C ALA A 252 5.56 -15.82 -23.16
N THR A 253 5.89 -14.76 -23.91
CA THR A 253 7.13 -13.99 -23.79
C THR A 253 7.13 -13.01 -22.61
N TRP A 254 5.98 -12.82 -21.94
CA TRP A 254 5.86 -11.95 -20.78
C TRP A 254 5.88 -12.80 -19.51
N GLU A 255 6.70 -12.39 -18.56
CA GLU A 255 6.78 -13.01 -17.24
C GLU A 255 5.80 -12.33 -16.30
N GLN A 256 5.18 -13.08 -15.41
CA GLN A 256 4.29 -12.54 -14.39
C GLN A 256 4.60 -13.10 -13.01
N SER A 257 4.50 -12.24 -12.01
CA SER A 257 4.48 -12.60 -10.59
C SER A 257 3.25 -11.95 -9.96
N SER A 258 2.72 -12.55 -8.88
CA SER A 258 1.60 -11.96 -8.15
C SER A 258 1.85 -11.96 -6.66
N LEU A 259 1.28 -10.97 -5.98
CA LEU A 259 1.22 -10.85 -4.52
C LEU A 259 -0.26 -10.76 -4.12
N CYS A 260 -0.75 -11.71 -3.32
CA CYS A 260 -2.14 -11.72 -2.87
C CYS A 260 -2.25 -11.30 -1.40
N LEU A 261 -2.82 -10.12 -1.15
CA LEU A 261 -3.12 -9.65 0.20
C LEU A 261 -4.53 -10.11 0.61
N ARG A 262 -4.66 -10.65 1.81
CA ARG A 262 -5.95 -11.07 2.37
C ARG A 262 -6.60 -9.89 3.08
N LYS A 263 -7.89 -9.67 2.84
CA LYS A 263 -8.69 -8.67 3.56
C LYS A 263 -9.56 -9.36 4.60
N ASP A 264 -9.60 -8.84 5.81
CA ASP A 264 -10.55 -9.29 6.83
C ASP A 264 -11.96 -8.80 6.46
N THR A 265 -12.90 -9.74 6.35
CA THR A 265 -14.33 -9.45 6.35
C THR A 265 -14.76 -9.18 7.78
N LYS A 266 -14.84 -7.91 8.18
CA LYS A 266 -15.44 -7.51 9.44
C LYS A 266 -16.91 -7.12 9.24
#